data_AF-A0A535SNH2-F1
#
_entry.id   AF-A0A535SNH2-F1
#
_cell.length_a   1.000
_cell.length_b   1.000
_cell.length_c   1.000
_cell.angle_alpha   90.00
_cell.angle_beta   90.00
_cell.angle_gamma   90.00
#
_symmetry.space_group_name_H-M   'P 1'
#
loop_
_entity.id
_entity.type
_entity.pdbx_description
1 polymer ?
#
loop_
_entity_poly.entity_id
_entity_poly.type
_entity_poly.pdbx_seq_one_letter_code
_entity_poly.pdbx_strand_id
1 'polypeptide(L)'
;SIYRTTGSFCSIADSDEAALALVPDFFKRGLRDTSLVGSPATIRQRIAALEALGVQEIIMDLPSATDLTPLYRFAQEFITKS
;
A
#
# COMPACT_ATOMS: atom_id res chain seq x y z
N SER A 1 25.65 0.87 -0.92
CA SER A 1 24.60 1.33 0.00
C SER A 1 23.73 0.15 0.41
N ILE A 2 23.26 0.11 1.65
CA ILE A 2 22.26 -0.87 2.12
C ILE A 2 20.98 -0.06 2.40
N TYR A 3 19.88 -0.40 1.75
CA TYR A 3 18.58 0.24 1.97
C TYR A 3 17.77 -0.50 3.02
N ARG A 4 17.04 0.24 3.85
CA ARG A 4 16.04 -0.30 4.77
C ARG A 4 14.75 -0.51 4.00
N THR A 5 14.60 -1.72 3.46
CA THR A 5 13.46 -2.12 2.62
C THR A 5 12.45 -2.92 3.44
N THR A 6 11.15 -2.69 3.22
CA THR A 6 10.07 -3.49 3.82
C THR A 6 9.14 -4.04 2.75
N GLY A 7 8.48 -5.17 3.04
CA GLY A 7 7.36 -5.68 2.25
C GLY A 7 6.02 -5.17 2.79
N SER A 8 5.07 -4.88 1.89
CA SER A 8 3.72 -4.48 2.28
C SER A 8 2.68 -4.93 1.25
N PHE A 9 1.58 -5.50 1.73
CA PHE A 9 0.38 -5.64 0.91
C PHE A 9 -0.26 -4.27 0.69
N CYS A 10 -0.63 -3.96 -0.55
CA CYS A 10 -1.22 -2.69 -0.97
C CYS A 10 -2.60 -2.90 -1.57
N SER A 11 -3.61 -2.26 -1.00
CA SER A 11 -4.98 -2.21 -1.54
C SER A 11 -5.51 -0.80 -1.38
N ILE A 12 -5.91 -0.17 -2.48
CA ILE A 12 -6.31 1.23 -2.52
C ILE A 12 -7.74 1.37 -3.06
N ALA A 13 -8.57 2.10 -2.33
CA ALA A 13 -9.93 2.46 -2.72
C ALA A 13 -10.27 3.87 -2.21
N ASP A 14 -11.51 4.35 -2.42
CA ASP A 14 -11.90 5.69 -1.96
C ASP A 14 -12.09 5.77 -0.44
N SER A 15 -12.39 4.65 0.21
CA SER A 15 -12.46 4.52 1.67
C SER A 15 -11.64 3.34 2.20
N ASP A 16 -11.39 3.35 3.50
CA ASP A 16 -10.64 2.29 4.19
C ASP A 16 -11.40 0.96 4.18
N GLU A 17 -12.73 1.00 4.33
CA GLU A 17 -13.61 -0.16 4.29
C GLU A 17 -13.62 -0.79 2.90
N ALA A 18 -13.71 0.04 1.85
CA ALA A 18 -13.68 -0.45 0.47
C ALA A 18 -12.32 -1.08 0.13
N ALA A 19 -11.22 -0.48 0.59
CA ALA A 19 -9.88 -1.02 0.38
C ALA A 19 -9.69 -2.36 1.11
N LEU A 20 -10.23 -2.49 2.33
CA LEU A 20 -10.20 -3.72 3.10
C LEU A 20 -11.04 -4.83 2.47
N ALA A 21 -12.18 -4.49 1.87
CA ALA A 21 -13.05 -5.44 1.17
C ALA A 21 -12.37 -6.07 -0.06
N LEU A 22 -11.46 -5.35 -0.70
CA LEU A 22 -10.66 -5.83 -1.84
C LEU A 22 -9.52 -6.78 -1.44
N VAL A 23 -9.18 -6.85 -0.16
CA VAL A 23 -8.12 -7.76 0.33
C VAL A 23 -8.63 -9.20 0.27
N PRO A 24 -7.94 -10.15 -0.40
CA PRO A 24 -8.32 -11.55 -0.34
C PRO A 24 -8.20 -12.10 1.08
N ASP A 25 -9.09 -13.02 1.49
CA ASP A 25 -9.16 -13.52 2.87
C ASP A 25 -7.84 -14.12 3.38
N PHE A 26 -7.06 -14.74 2.50
CA PHE A 26 -5.74 -15.27 2.82
C PHE A 26 -4.77 -14.19 3.32
N PHE A 27 -4.86 -12.97 2.79
CA PHE A 27 -4.01 -11.84 3.19
C PHE A 27 -4.55 -11.08 4.40
N LYS A 28 -5.86 -11.11 4.68
CA LYS A 28 -6.48 -10.33 5.77
C LYS A 28 -5.84 -10.60 7.14
N ARG A 29 -5.52 -11.86 7.45
CA ARG A 29 -4.90 -12.26 8.72
C ARG A 29 -3.45 -11.78 8.88
N GLY A 30 -2.79 -11.46 7.76
CA GLY A 30 -1.40 -10.99 7.73
C GLY A 30 -1.26 -9.48 7.66
N LEU A 31 -2.38 -8.74 7.59
CA LEU A 31 -2.34 -7.28 7.59
C LEU A 31 -1.77 -6.76 8.90
N ARG A 32 -0.92 -5.75 8.78
CA ARG A 32 -0.29 -5.04 9.89
C ARG A 32 -0.55 -3.56 9.72
N ASP A 33 -0.25 -2.77 10.75
CA ASP A 33 -0.33 -1.31 10.66
C ASP A 33 0.60 -0.74 9.57
N THR A 34 1.63 -1.51 9.19
CA THR A 34 2.54 -1.20 8.08
C THR A 34 2.01 -1.58 6.70
N SER A 35 0.86 -2.25 6.59
CA SER A 35 0.24 -2.59 5.31
C SER A 35 -0.34 -1.33 4.66
N LEU A 36 -0.27 -1.19 3.35
CA LEU A 36 -0.79 -0.03 2.60
C LEU A 36 -2.24 -0.30 2.15
N VAL A 37 -3.15 -0.51 3.11
CA VAL A 37 -4.56 -0.80 2.85
C VAL A 37 -5.43 0.36 3.32
N GLY A 38 -6.02 1.12 2.38
CA GLY A 38 -6.93 2.19 2.73
C GLY A 38 -7.24 3.18 1.61
N SER A 39 -7.82 4.30 2.00
CA SER A 39 -7.92 5.50 1.19
C SER A 39 -6.53 6.10 0.86
N PRO A 40 -6.41 6.97 -0.16
CA PRO A 40 -5.16 7.69 -0.41
C PRO A 40 -4.61 8.42 0.82
N ALA A 41 -5.49 9.06 1.60
CA ALA A 41 -5.11 9.78 2.81
C ALA A 41 -4.52 8.84 3.86
N THR A 42 -5.17 7.69 4.10
CA THR A 42 -4.69 6.66 5.03
C THR A 42 -3.35 6.09 4.57
N ILE A 43 -3.19 5.80 3.27
CA ILE A 43 -1.92 5.29 2.73
C ILE A 43 -0.80 6.32 2.89
N ARG A 44 -1.04 7.63 2.66
CA ARG A 44 -0.04 8.69 2.91
C ARG A 44 0.42 8.70 4.37
N GLN A 45 -0.50 8.56 5.33
CA GLN A 45 -0.16 8.49 6.75
C GLN A 45 0.71 7.28 7.08
N ARG A 46 0.40 6.11 6.50
CA ARG A 46 1.19 4.88 6.72
C ARG A 46 2.58 4.96 6.08
N ILE A 47 2.69 5.54 4.89
CA ILE A 47 3.99 5.82 4.26
C ILE A 47 4.82 6.74 5.16
N ALA A 48 4.26 7.83 5.66
CA ALA A 48 4.95 8.74 6.57
C ALA A 48 5.40 8.05 7.88
N ALA A 49 4.60 7.11 8.40
CA ALA A 49 4.99 6.31 9.56
C ALA A 49 6.18 5.39 9.26
N LEU A 50 6.21 4.75 8.07
CA LEU A 50 7.33 3.93 7.63
C LEU A 50 8.60 4.77 7.44
N GLU A 51 8.48 5.95 6.83
CA GLU A 51 9.57 6.91 6.68
C GLU A 51 10.14 7.34 8.04
N ALA A 52 9.29 7.61 9.03
CA ALA A 52 9.71 7.94 10.39
C ALA A 52 10.48 6.80 11.10
N LEU A 53 10.23 5.54 10.70
CA LEU A 53 11.00 4.36 11.13
C LEU A 53 12.31 4.15 10.32
N GLY A 54 12.61 5.07 9.40
CA GLY A 54 13.78 5.06 8.54
C GLY A 54 13.68 4.08 7.38
N VAL A 55 12.48 3.60 7.02
CA VAL A 55 12.27 2.80 5.81
C VAL A 55 12.49 3.70 4.59
N GLN A 56 13.22 3.18 3.60
CA GLN A 56 13.58 3.91 2.39
C GLN A 56 12.94 3.33 1.13
N GLU A 57 12.59 2.04 1.18
CA GLU A 57 12.00 1.33 0.05
C GLU A 57 10.87 0.42 0.53
N ILE A 58 9.81 0.32 -0.27
CA ILE A 58 8.67 -0.55 -0.02
C ILE A 58 8.47 -1.44 -1.24
N ILE A 59 8.55 -2.76 -1.04
CA ILE A 59 8.12 -3.76 -2.02
C ILE A 59 6.63 -4.02 -1.79
N MET A 60 5.82 -3.88 -2.83
CA MET A 60 4.37 -3.97 -2.73
C MET A 60 3.82 -5.25 -3.36
N ASP A 61 3.01 -5.97 -2.59
CA ASP A 61 2.12 -7.00 -3.13
C ASP A 61 0.76 -6.38 -3.43
N LEU A 62 0.19 -6.68 -4.61
CA LEU A 62 -1.11 -6.16 -5.04
C LEU A 62 -2.18 -7.26 -5.01
N PRO A 63 -3.47 -6.91 -4.96
CA PRO A 63 -4.55 -7.91 -4.81
C PRO A 63 -4.71 -8.84 -6.01
N SER A 64 -4.19 -8.45 -7.18
CA SER A 64 -4.29 -9.21 -8.42
C SER A 64 -3.00 -9.15 -9.23
N ALA A 65 -2.62 -10.28 -9.81
CA ALA A 65 -1.48 -10.38 -10.72
C ALA A 65 -1.82 -10.00 -12.18
N THR A 66 -3.11 -9.97 -12.54
CA THR A 66 -3.57 -9.72 -13.91
C THR A 66 -4.38 -8.44 -14.05
N ASP A 67 -4.97 -7.95 -12.97
CA ASP A 67 -5.63 -6.65 -12.92
C ASP A 67 -4.65 -5.59 -12.43
N LEU A 68 -4.20 -4.75 -13.35
CA LEU A 68 -3.25 -3.65 -13.09
C LEU A 68 -3.94 -2.37 -12.62
N THR A 69 -5.27 -2.34 -12.51
CA THR A 69 -6.03 -1.15 -12.07
C THR A 69 -5.52 -0.60 -10.74
N PRO A 70 -5.27 -1.43 -9.69
CA PRO A 70 -4.72 -0.93 -8.43
C PRO A 70 -3.31 -0.35 -8.57
N LEU A 71 -2.47 -0.93 -9.43
CA LEU A 71 -1.11 -0.43 -9.71
C LEU A 71 -1.17 0.96 -10.35
N TYR A 72 -1.98 1.14 -11.39
CA TYR A 72 -2.11 2.42 -12.07
C TYR A 72 -2.69 3.49 -11.15
N ARG A 73 -3.71 3.13 -10.36
CA ARG A 73 -4.29 4.03 -9.37
C ARG A 73 -3.26 4.48 -8.34
N PHE A 74 -2.45 3.57 -7.81
CA PHE A 74 -1.36 3.92 -6.89
C PHE A 74 -0.33 4.84 -7.56
N ALA A 75 0.11 4.51 -8.78
CA ALA A 75 1.11 5.31 -9.49
C ALA A 75 0.62 6.75 -9.77
N GLN A 76 -0.66 6.92 -10.12
CA GLN A 76 -1.27 8.23 -10.33
C GLN A 76 -1.28 9.07 -9.04
N GLU A 77 -1.61 8.45 -7.91
CA GLU A 77 -1.80 9.15 -6.64
C GLU A 77 -0.45 9.49 -5.94
N PHE A 78 0.56 8.63 -6.09
CA PHE A 78 1.79 8.70 -5.27
C PHE A 78 3.08 8.91 -6.06
N ILE A 79 3.14 8.59 -7.35
CA ILE A 79 4.39 8.60 -8.13
C ILE A 79 4.40 9.72 -9.17
N THR A 80 3.25 10.01 -9.77
CA THR A 80 3.16 11.06 -10.79
C THR A 80 3.34 12.42 -10.12
N LYS A 81 4.28 13.23 -10.62
CA LYS A 81 4.43 14.62 -10.17
C LYS A 81 3.19 15.42 -10.56
N SER A 82 2.63 16.15 -9.61
CA SER A 82 1.66 17.22 -9.84
C SER A 82 2.24 18.29 -10.77
#